data_AF-A0A3S5EP53-F1
#
_entry.id   AF-A0A3S5EP53-F1
#
_cell.length_a   1.000
_cell.length_b   1.000
_cell.length_c   1.000
_cell.angle_alpha   90.00
_cell.angle_beta   90.00
_cell.angle_gamma   90.00
#
_symmetry.space_group_name_H-M   'P 1'
#
loop_
_entity.id
_entity.type
_entity.pdbx_description
1 polymer ?
#
loop_
_entity_poly.entity_id
_entity_poly.type
_entity_poly.pdbx_seq_one_letter_code
_entity_poly.pdbx_strand_id
1 'polypeptide(L)'
;MKKKIIFCLIAMLGLFSQQAFALRFRVRVPSGSSESSNGVVTWIVYAVIAVVVAVTLYRYFFKIRGFLRQFKGDFLMDENSSLSKEQQRKMLLGAVYAVIDKGYLNTIKTGLEKEEREDRLEKDWNICTHDSAVDALNGLKIACTKDYSPNIGEAFKLKEQKAIEKYLRETFVNPNDAKACAKQIERAFKHIGNLVKEGIVRDEAEFSRIGGVAFEATRLVAIARMCAESKYISEQEMWEYVDFADEQAHKSLISWEDYGKSYVIGDCLWGADSYDLGQSSKIIRKLINDPKSPWKLFPFEK
;
A
#
# COMPACT_ATOMS: atom_id res chain seq x y z
N MET A 1 -20.92 6.72 1.87
CA MET A 1 -20.05 7.47 0.93
C MET A 1 -20.40 7.28 -0.54
N LYS A 2 -20.73 6.06 -1.03
CA LYS A 2 -21.13 5.82 -2.45
C LYS A 2 -22.33 6.67 -2.95
N LYS A 3 -23.37 6.87 -2.13
CA LYS A 3 -24.54 7.69 -2.51
C LYS A 3 -24.23 9.20 -2.64
N LYS A 4 -23.30 9.74 -1.86
CA LYS A 4 -22.93 11.17 -1.92
C LYS A 4 -22.15 11.50 -3.21
N ILE A 5 -21.31 10.57 -3.69
CA ILE A 5 -20.50 10.76 -4.90
C ILE A 5 -21.33 10.60 -6.18
N ILE A 6 -22.28 9.66 -6.22
CA ILE A 6 -23.26 9.54 -7.32
C ILE A 6 -24.14 10.80 -7.39
N PHE A 7 -24.57 11.32 -6.24
CA PHE A 7 -25.32 12.58 -6.17
C PHE A 7 -24.49 13.77 -6.66
N CYS A 8 -23.19 13.82 -6.36
CA CYS A 8 -22.28 14.84 -6.90
C CYS A 8 -22.06 14.71 -8.42
N LEU A 9 -21.99 13.50 -8.98
CA LEU A 9 -21.86 13.30 -10.44
C LEU A 9 -23.14 13.69 -11.19
N ILE A 10 -24.32 13.35 -10.66
CA ILE A 10 -25.62 13.76 -11.22
C ILE A 10 -25.84 15.27 -11.06
N ALA A 11 -25.45 15.85 -9.91
CA ALA A 11 -25.49 17.30 -9.70
C ALA A 11 -24.50 18.05 -10.59
N MET A 12 -23.30 17.50 -10.86
CA MET A 12 -22.36 18.10 -11.81
C MET A 12 -22.87 18.01 -13.25
N LEU A 13 -23.44 16.89 -13.69
CA LEU A 13 -24.09 16.78 -15.02
C LEU A 13 -25.28 17.74 -15.16
N GLY A 14 -26.06 17.96 -14.09
CA GLY A 14 -27.14 18.95 -14.06
C GLY A 14 -26.65 20.41 -14.03
N LEU A 15 -25.51 20.69 -13.40
CA LEU A 15 -24.89 22.02 -13.40
C LEU A 15 -24.20 22.32 -14.75
N PHE A 16 -23.67 21.32 -15.45
CA PHE A 16 -23.14 21.49 -16.82
C PHE A 16 -24.24 21.82 -17.84
N SER A 17 -25.45 21.26 -17.70
CA SER A 17 -26.58 21.65 -18.56
C SER A 17 -27.11 23.05 -18.24
N GLN A 18 -27.15 23.44 -16.95
CA GLN A 18 -27.54 24.79 -16.52
C GLN A 18 -26.50 25.87 -16.87
N GLN A 19 -25.20 25.58 -16.76
CA GLN A 19 -24.15 26.55 -17.15
C GLN A 19 -24.05 26.72 -18.67
N ALA A 20 -24.27 25.65 -19.46
CA ALA A 20 -24.38 25.77 -20.92
C ALA A 20 -25.60 26.62 -21.35
N PHE A 21 -26.71 26.54 -20.61
CA PHE A 21 -27.91 27.36 -20.83
C PHE A 21 -27.75 28.81 -20.34
N ALA A 22 -27.05 29.03 -19.21
CA ALA A 22 -26.77 30.36 -18.67
C ALA A 22 -25.70 31.14 -19.46
N LEU A 23 -24.73 30.45 -20.07
CA LEU A 23 -23.75 31.09 -20.96
C LEU A 23 -24.41 31.62 -22.25
N ARG A 24 -25.45 30.94 -22.76
CA ARG A 24 -26.26 31.44 -23.88
C ARG A 24 -27.03 32.74 -23.55
N PHE A 25 -27.39 32.98 -22.29
CA PHE A 25 -28.10 34.19 -21.85
C PHE A 25 -27.19 35.36 -21.46
N ARG A 26 -25.92 35.11 -21.11
CA ARG A 26 -24.96 36.17 -20.75
C ARG A 26 -24.16 36.74 -21.92
N VAL A 27 -24.08 36.03 -23.05
CA VAL A 27 -23.55 36.61 -24.29
C VAL A 27 -24.67 37.37 -25.00
N ARG A 28 -25.11 38.48 -24.39
CA ARG A 28 -25.77 39.55 -25.15
C ARG A 28 -24.66 40.37 -25.77
N VAL A 29 -24.31 40.02 -27.01
CA VAL A 29 -23.36 40.78 -27.82
C VAL A 29 -23.87 42.21 -27.93
N PRO A 30 -23.10 43.24 -27.53
CA PRO A 30 -23.48 44.62 -27.81
C PRO A 30 -23.59 44.80 -29.32
N SER A 31 -24.73 45.30 -29.79
CA SER A 31 -24.91 45.76 -31.16
C SER A 31 -24.01 46.98 -31.37
N GLY A 32 -22.79 46.75 -31.84
CA GLY A 32 -21.81 47.77 -32.17
C GLY A 32 -20.88 47.25 -33.27
N SER A 33 -21.00 47.85 -34.44
CA SER A 33 -20.40 47.49 -35.73
C SER A 33 -18.87 47.38 -35.77
N SER A 34 -18.35 46.20 -36.14
CA SER A 34 -17.25 46.02 -37.12
C SER A 34 -17.10 44.52 -37.45
N GLU A 35 -17.32 44.18 -38.73
CA GLU A 35 -17.78 42.85 -39.15
C GLU A 35 -16.68 41.85 -39.56
N SER A 36 -15.41 42.02 -39.16
CA SER A 36 -14.33 41.08 -39.53
C SER A 36 -13.48 40.52 -38.39
N SER A 37 -13.63 41.04 -37.16
CA SER A 37 -12.79 40.64 -36.00
C SER A 37 -13.47 39.64 -35.06
N ASN A 38 -14.81 39.70 -34.93
CA ASN A 38 -15.55 38.91 -33.93
C ASN A 38 -15.56 37.40 -34.21
N GLY A 39 -15.55 36.98 -35.48
CA GLY A 39 -15.54 35.56 -35.84
C GLY A 39 -14.27 34.86 -35.34
N VAL A 40 -13.12 35.48 -35.55
CA VAL A 40 -11.81 34.94 -35.15
C VAL A 40 -11.70 34.81 -33.63
N VAL A 41 -12.11 35.85 -32.89
CA VAL A 41 -12.11 35.83 -31.42
C VAL A 41 -13.02 34.72 -30.88
N THR A 42 -14.18 34.50 -31.49
CA THR A 42 -15.12 33.45 -31.07
C THR A 42 -14.55 32.05 -31.29
N TRP A 43 -13.88 31.81 -32.42
CA TRP A 43 -13.20 30.54 -32.70
C TRP A 43 -12.02 30.27 -31.76
N ILE A 44 -11.25 31.30 -31.41
CA ILE A 44 -10.15 31.19 -30.43
C ILE A 44 -10.71 30.78 -29.07
N VAL A 45 -11.81 31.39 -28.62
CA VAL A 45 -12.46 31.03 -27.34
C VAL A 45 -12.93 29.57 -27.34
N TYR A 46 -13.56 29.11 -28.42
CA TYR A 46 -13.96 27.69 -28.53
C TYR A 46 -12.77 26.74 -28.55
N ALA A 47 -11.68 27.09 -29.24
CA ALA A 47 -10.46 26.29 -29.26
C ALA A 47 -9.83 26.18 -27.85
N VAL A 48 -9.76 27.29 -27.10
CA VAL A 48 -9.24 27.29 -25.73
C VAL A 48 -10.11 26.43 -24.81
N ILE A 49 -11.44 26.55 -24.89
CA ILE A 49 -12.36 25.72 -24.10
C ILE A 49 -12.18 24.24 -24.47
N ALA A 50 -12.08 23.90 -25.75
CA ALA A 50 -11.87 22.53 -26.19
C ALA A 50 -10.55 21.95 -25.66
N VAL A 51 -9.47 22.73 -25.67
CA VAL A 51 -8.17 22.33 -25.10
C VAL A 51 -8.26 22.15 -23.59
N VAL A 52 -8.89 23.08 -22.86
CA VAL A 52 -9.07 22.96 -21.40
C VAL A 52 -9.90 21.72 -21.06
N VAL A 53 -10.97 21.46 -21.80
CA VAL A 53 -11.80 20.25 -21.63
C VAL A 53 -11.01 19.00 -21.95
N ALA A 54 -10.25 18.98 -23.05
CA ALA A 54 -9.42 17.83 -23.44
C ALA A 54 -8.32 17.55 -22.41
N VAL A 55 -7.63 18.59 -21.91
CA VAL A 55 -6.62 18.46 -20.84
C VAL A 55 -7.25 18.00 -19.54
N THR A 56 -8.43 18.51 -19.20
CA THR A 56 -9.17 18.09 -18.01
C THR A 56 -9.58 16.63 -18.15
N LEU A 57 -10.21 16.24 -19.27
CA LEU A 57 -10.58 14.86 -19.55
C LEU A 57 -9.36 13.94 -19.56
N TYR A 58 -8.22 14.36 -20.10
CA TYR A 58 -6.96 13.61 -20.07
C TYR A 58 -6.44 13.43 -18.64
N ARG A 59 -6.42 14.49 -17.83
CA ARG A 59 -6.04 14.42 -16.40
C ARG A 59 -6.99 13.55 -15.59
N TYR A 60 -8.29 13.56 -15.91
CA TYR A 60 -9.30 12.72 -15.26
C TYR A 60 -9.36 11.30 -15.83
N PHE A 61 -8.87 11.06 -17.05
CA PHE A 61 -8.84 9.74 -17.69
C PHE A 61 -7.99 8.75 -16.90
N PHE A 62 -6.84 9.19 -16.38
CA PHE A 62 -6.01 8.35 -15.49
C PHE A 62 -6.72 8.03 -14.18
N LYS A 63 -7.47 8.98 -13.60
CA LYS A 63 -8.31 8.72 -12.42
C LYS A 63 -9.45 7.74 -12.71
N ILE A 64 -10.03 7.80 -13.92
CA ILE A 64 -11.03 6.84 -14.38
C ILE A 64 -10.42 5.44 -14.49
N ARG A 65 -9.17 5.31 -14.97
CA ARG A 65 -8.49 4.02 -15.11
C ARG A 65 -8.20 3.36 -13.75
N GLY A 66 -7.77 4.14 -12.76
CA GLY A 66 -7.67 3.69 -11.37
C GLY A 66 -9.03 3.28 -10.77
N PHE A 67 -10.10 4.02 -11.09
CA PHE A 67 -11.47 3.66 -10.72
C PHE A 67 -11.95 2.37 -11.39
N LEU A 68 -11.63 2.14 -12.67
CA LEU A 68 -11.96 0.91 -13.39
C LEU A 68 -11.31 -0.33 -12.76
N ARG A 69 -10.13 -0.19 -12.12
CA ARG A 69 -9.52 -1.29 -11.35
C ARG A 69 -10.33 -1.72 -10.14
N GLN A 70 -11.20 -0.86 -9.59
CA GLN A 70 -12.08 -1.25 -8.49
C GLN A 70 -13.13 -2.29 -8.88
N PHE A 71 -13.38 -2.48 -10.19
CA PHE A 71 -14.26 -3.53 -10.72
C PHE A 71 -13.51 -4.81 -11.09
N LYS A 72 -12.17 -4.83 -10.97
CA LYS A 72 -11.38 -6.04 -11.19
C LYS A 72 -11.57 -7.02 -10.03
N GLY A 73 -11.33 -8.30 -10.34
CA GLY A 73 -11.35 -9.38 -9.36
C GLY A 73 -10.43 -9.12 -8.17
N ASP A 74 -10.67 -9.82 -7.08
CA ASP A 74 -9.98 -9.56 -5.82
C ASP A 74 -8.54 -10.03 -5.76
N PHE A 75 -8.20 -11.04 -6.56
CA PHE A 75 -6.85 -11.54 -6.75
C PHE A 75 -6.55 -11.54 -8.25
N LEU A 76 -5.68 -10.63 -8.68
CA LEU A 76 -5.30 -10.56 -10.08
C LEU A 76 -4.03 -11.36 -10.30
N MET A 77 -4.14 -12.36 -11.17
CA MET A 77 -3.04 -13.20 -11.60
C MET A 77 -2.80 -12.93 -13.08
N ASP A 78 -1.53 -12.81 -13.46
CA ASP A 78 -1.11 -12.80 -14.85
C ASP A 78 -0.96 -14.25 -15.30
N GLU A 79 -1.85 -14.69 -16.19
CA GLU A 79 -1.86 -16.05 -16.76
C GLU A 79 -0.62 -16.33 -17.61
N ASN A 80 0.00 -15.28 -18.15
CA ASN A 80 1.20 -15.36 -19.00
C ASN A 80 2.46 -14.91 -18.27
N SER A 81 2.47 -14.97 -16.93
CA SER A 81 3.65 -14.61 -16.15
C SER A 81 4.86 -15.42 -16.58
N SER A 82 5.95 -14.72 -16.91
CA SER A 82 7.24 -15.33 -17.26
C SER A 82 8.04 -15.80 -16.04
N LEU A 83 7.54 -15.52 -14.83
CA LEU A 83 8.21 -15.90 -13.59
C LEU A 83 8.07 -17.40 -13.32
N SER A 84 9.15 -18.01 -12.83
CA SER A 84 9.10 -19.37 -12.29
C SER A 84 8.12 -19.47 -11.12
N LYS A 85 7.67 -20.69 -10.78
CA LYS A 85 6.74 -20.88 -9.64
C LYS A 85 7.30 -20.35 -8.32
N GLU A 86 8.61 -20.49 -8.12
CA GLU A 86 9.29 -19.99 -6.93
C GLU A 86 9.36 -18.45 -6.90
N GLN A 87 9.65 -17.82 -8.03
CA GLN A 87 9.58 -16.36 -8.15
C GLN A 87 8.15 -15.84 -7.94
N GLN A 88 7.14 -16.55 -8.45
CA GLN A 88 5.73 -16.21 -8.20
C GLN A 88 5.40 -16.32 -6.71
N ARG A 89 5.84 -17.38 -6.02
CA ARG A 89 5.69 -17.54 -4.57
C ARG A 89 6.31 -16.36 -3.82
N LYS A 90 7.55 -15.98 -4.14
CA LYS A 90 8.24 -14.83 -3.53
C LYS A 90 7.52 -13.51 -3.76
N MET A 91 6.92 -13.29 -4.93
CA MET A 91 6.10 -12.11 -5.20
C MET A 91 4.88 -12.00 -4.26
N LEU A 92 4.35 -13.13 -3.79
CA LEU A 92 3.21 -13.16 -2.86
C LEU A 92 3.55 -12.67 -1.45
N LEU A 93 4.84 -12.51 -1.11
CA LEU A 93 5.25 -11.81 0.10
C LEU A 93 4.77 -10.34 0.08
N GLY A 94 4.67 -9.74 -1.12
CA GLY A 94 4.10 -8.39 -1.34
C GLY A 94 2.57 -8.34 -1.48
N ALA A 95 1.86 -9.46 -1.23
CA ALA A 95 0.46 -9.60 -1.62
C ALA A 95 -0.49 -8.56 -1.00
N VAL A 96 -0.24 -8.11 0.24
CA VAL A 96 -1.13 -7.13 0.90
C VAL A 96 -1.20 -5.83 0.10
N TYR A 97 -0.07 -5.31 -0.35
CA TYR A 97 -0.02 -4.12 -1.19
C TYR A 97 -0.70 -4.35 -2.54
N ALA A 98 -0.41 -5.48 -3.20
CA ALA A 98 -1.05 -5.81 -4.47
C ALA A 98 -2.59 -5.91 -4.36
N VAL A 99 -3.12 -6.44 -3.25
CA VAL A 99 -4.57 -6.49 -3.00
C VAL A 99 -5.16 -5.09 -2.76
N ILE A 100 -4.47 -4.23 -2.00
CA ILE A 100 -4.88 -2.83 -1.77
C ILE A 100 -4.96 -2.09 -3.10
N ASP A 101 -3.94 -2.27 -3.93
CA ASP A 101 -3.75 -1.55 -5.19
C ASP A 101 -4.61 -2.10 -6.34
N LYS A 102 -5.25 -3.26 -6.12
CA LYS A 102 -5.90 -4.04 -7.19
C LYS A 102 -4.92 -4.29 -8.35
N GLY A 103 -3.70 -4.68 -7.98
CA GLY A 103 -2.60 -5.03 -8.87
C GLY A 103 -2.39 -6.54 -9.01
N TYR A 104 -1.50 -6.93 -9.91
CA TYR A 104 -1.15 -8.34 -10.11
C TYR A 104 -0.35 -8.92 -8.94
N LEU A 105 -0.53 -10.20 -8.65
CA LEU A 105 0.09 -10.87 -7.50
C LEU A 105 1.32 -11.72 -7.85
N ASN A 106 1.46 -12.16 -9.10
CA ASN A 106 2.42 -13.20 -9.52
C ASN A 106 3.35 -12.78 -10.68
N THR A 107 3.53 -11.50 -10.91
CA THR A 107 4.42 -10.96 -11.96
C THR A 107 5.09 -9.69 -11.46
N ILE A 108 6.12 -9.19 -12.12
CA ILE A 108 6.80 -7.94 -11.73
C ILE A 108 5.90 -6.74 -12.03
N LYS A 109 5.17 -6.77 -13.16
CA LYS A 109 4.26 -5.67 -13.53
C LYS A 109 3.15 -5.51 -12.50
N THR A 110 3.06 -4.36 -11.83
CA THR A 110 2.05 -4.13 -10.78
C THR A 110 0.64 -4.00 -11.37
N GLY A 111 0.53 -3.56 -12.62
CA GLY A 111 -0.76 -3.18 -13.23
C GLY A 111 -1.23 -1.78 -12.81
N LEU A 112 -0.39 -1.04 -12.09
CA LEU A 112 -0.53 0.39 -11.85
C LEU A 112 -0.10 1.17 -13.09
N GLU A 113 -0.72 2.33 -13.31
CA GLU A 113 -0.23 3.27 -14.33
C GLU A 113 1.10 3.87 -13.87
N LYS A 114 1.94 4.27 -14.83
CA LYS A 114 3.29 4.77 -14.53
C LYS A 114 3.24 5.96 -13.56
N GLU A 115 2.42 6.95 -13.87
CA GLU A 115 2.30 8.18 -13.09
C GLU A 115 1.79 7.89 -11.67
N GLU A 116 0.85 6.95 -11.50
CA GLU A 116 0.35 6.58 -10.18
C GLU A 116 1.42 5.88 -9.33
N ARG A 117 2.18 4.97 -9.95
CA ARG A 117 3.26 4.24 -9.28
C ARG A 117 4.38 5.19 -8.87
N GLU A 118 4.80 6.07 -9.78
CA GLU A 118 5.87 7.05 -9.52
C GLU A 118 5.43 8.11 -8.50
N ASP A 119 4.20 8.63 -8.60
CA ASP A 119 3.63 9.55 -7.59
C ASP A 119 3.66 8.93 -6.19
N ARG A 120 3.37 7.63 -6.07
CA ARG A 120 3.37 6.93 -4.79
C ARG A 120 4.78 6.76 -4.24
N LEU A 121 5.72 6.35 -5.09
CA LEU A 121 7.14 6.22 -4.74
C LEU A 121 7.70 7.56 -4.25
N GLU A 122 7.38 8.66 -4.93
CA GLU A 122 7.81 9.99 -4.54
C GLU A 122 7.13 10.45 -3.23
N LYS A 123 5.79 10.42 -3.15
CA LYS A 123 5.05 11.05 -2.04
C LYS A 123 5.13 10.26 -0.74
N ASP A 124 5.04 8.94 -0.81
CA ASP A 124 4.97 8.09 0.40
C ASP A 124 6.37 7.63 0.84
N TRP A 125 7.33 7.58 -0.08
CA TRP A 125 8.64 6.99 0.16
C TRP A 125 9.82 7.90 -0.17
N ASN A 126 9.59 9.06 -0.79
CA ASN A 126 10.64 9.97 -1.23
C ASN A 126 11.65 9.31 -2.20
N ILE A 127 11.13 8.47 -3.10
CA ILE A 127 11.92 7.74 -4.11
C ILE A 127 11.62 8.32 -5.50
N CYS A 128 12.65 8.91 -6.12
CA CYS A 128 12.56 9.49 -7.48
C CYS A 128 13.72 9.06 -8.40
N THR A 129 14.72 8.35 -7.85
CA THR A 129 15.98 8.01 -8.51
C THR A 129 16.48 6.63 -8.06
N HIS A 130 17.54 6.12 -8.69
CA HIS A 130 18.22 4.91 -8.25
C HIS A 130 18.76 5.04 -6.82
N ASP A 131 19.55 6.08 -6.52
CA ASP A 131 20.13 6.28 -5.18
C ASP A 131 19.06 6.34 -4.08
N SER A 132 17.99 7.12 -4.29
CA SER A 132 16.89 7.22 -3.33
C SER A 132 16.12 5.90 -3.16
N ALA A 133 15.99 5.10 -4.22
CA ALA A 133 15.42 3.76 -4.13
C ALA A 133 16.31 2.82 -3.30
N VAL A 134 17.61 2.79 -3.57
CA VAL A 134 18.57 1.97 -2.84
C VAL A 134 18.59 2.33 -1.35
N ASP A 135 18.61 3.63 -1.02
CA ASP A 135 18.57 4.10 0.37
C ASP A 135 17.30 3.64 1.10
N ALA A 136 16.13 3.83 0.49
CA ALA A 136 14.86 3.42 1.08
C ALA A 136 14.75 1.90 1.27
N LEU A 137 15.16 1.12 0.26
CA LEU A 137 15.12 -0.35 0.29
C LEU A 137 16.13 -0.91 1.29
N ASN A 138 17.31 -0.31 1.44
CA ASN A 138 18.27 -0.68 2.48
C ASN A 138 17.76 -0.35 3.88
N GLY A 139 17.05 0.77 4.05
CA GLY A 139 16.33 1.08 5.28
C GLY A 139 15.32 0.00 5.66
N LEU A 140 14.56 -0.51 4.69
CA LEU A 140 13.63 -1.62 4.88
C LEU A 140 14.34 -2.95 5.18
N LYS A 141 15.50 -3.23 4.56
CA LYS A 141 16.31 -4.41 4.91
C LYS A 141 16.73 -4.37 6.38
N ILE A 142 17.19 -3.22 6.86
CA ILE A 142 17.54 -3.02 8.27
C ILE A 142 16.31 -3.18 9.17
N ALA A 143 15.14 -2.67 8.75
CA ALA A 143 13.90 -2.86 9.52
C ALA A 143 13.52 -4.34 9.64
N CYS A 144 13.70 -5.14 8.59
CA CYS A 144 13.43 -6.58 8.63
C CYS A 144 14.35 -7.37 9.58
N THR A 145 15.55 -6.84 9.91
CA THR A 145 16.46 -7.48 10.88
C THR A 145 16.24 -7.04 12.33
N LYS A 146 15.50 -5.94 12.54
CA LYS A 146 15.18 -5.43 13.86
C LYS A 146 13.95 -6.12 14.43
N ASP A 147 14.20 -7.22 15.14
CA ASP A 147 13.14 -7.97 15.83
C ASP A 147 13.18 -7.74 17.35
N TYR A 148 12.12 -7.13 17.89
CA TYR A 148 11.91 -6.97 19.33
C TYR A 148 10.89 -7.96 19.91
N SER A 149 10.40 -8.92 19.11
CA SER A 149 9.39 -9.90 19.54
C SER A 149 9.80 -10.71 20.78
N PRO A 150 11.07 -11.12 20.95
CA PRO A 150 11.53 -11.75 22.19
C PRO A 150 11.41 -10.83 23.41
N ASN A 151 11.77 -9.55 23.27
CA ASN A 151 11.67 -8.56 24.34
C ASN A 151 10.22 -8.25 24.70
N ILE A 152 9.33 -8.23 23.71
CA ILE A 152 7.89 -8.08 23.94
C ILE A 152 7.35 -9.29 24.70
N GLY A 153 7.79 -10.51 24.35
CA GLY A 153 7.41 -11.72 25.07
C GLY A 153 7.86 -11.71 26.52
N GLU A 154 9.06 -11.18 26.80
CA GLU A 154 9.52 -11.01 28.18
C GLU A 154 8.71 -9.92 28.91
N ALA A 155 8.40 -8.82 28.25
CA ALA A 155 7.58 -7.76 28.83
C ALA A 155 6.18 -8.26 29.23
N PHE A 156 5.54 -9.10 28.39
CA PHE A 156 4.26 -9.74 28.70
C PHE A 156 4.31 -10.61 29.96
N LYS A 157 5.44 -11.29 30.24
CA LYS A 157 5.62 -12.04 31.49
C LYS A 157 5.76 -11.12 32.70
N LEU A 158 6.52 -10.03 32.56
CA LEU A 158 6.79 -9.07 33.63
C LEU A 158 5.53 -8.30 34.05
N LYS A 159 4.70 -7.89 33.08
CA LYS A 159 3.44 -7.12 33.22
C LYS A 159 3.55 -5.74 33.87
N GLU A 160 4.43 -5.56 34.84
CA GLU A 160 4.61 -4.31 35.58
C GLU A 160 5.58 -3.36 34.89
N GLN A 161 5.15 -2.11 34.71
CA GLN A 161 5.92 -1.06 34.04
C GLN A 161 7.32 -0.89 34.62
N LYS A 162 7.47 -0.87 35.96
CA LYS A 162 8.78 -0.71 36.62
C LYS A 162 9.73 -1.87 36.32
N ALA A 163 9.21 -3.10 36.26
CA ALA A 163 10.00 -4.29 35.95
C ALA A 163 10.43 -4.27 34.47
N ILE A 164 9.52 -3.89 33.56
CA ILE A 164 9.82 -3.73 32.13
C ILE A 164 10.89 -2.66 31.91
N GLU A 165 10.78 -1.50 32.55
CA GLU A 165 11.78 -0.43 32.44
C GLU A 165 13.15 -0.86 32.95
N LYS A 166 13.20 -1.62 34.05
CA LYS A 166 14.45 -2.21 34.56
C LYS A 166 15.04 -3.19 33.54
N TYR A 167 14.24 -4.12 33.03
CA TYR A 167 14.64 -5.06 31.99
C TYR A 167 15.22 -4.38 30.76
N LEU A 168 14.56 -3.33 30.25
CA LEU A 168 15.04 -2.59 29.07
C LEU A 168 16.38 -1.89 29.33
N ARG A 169 16.57 -1.29 30.51
CA ARG A 169 17.86 -0.67 30.89
C ARG A 169 19.00 -1.67 31.00
N GLU A 170 18.70 -2.89 31.45
CA GLU A 170 19.71 -3.96 31.60
C GLU A 170 19.99 -4.67 30.27
N THR A 171 19.03 -4.71 29.34
CA THR A 171 19.15 -5.43 28.07
C THR A 171 19.81 -4.62 26.97
N PHE A 172 19.52 -3.32 26.88
CA PHE A 172 19.95 -2.49 25.75
C PHE A 172 21.10 -1.56 26.13
N VAL A 173 22.20 -1.65 25.38
CA VAL A 173 23.32 -0.69 25.51
C VAL A 173 22.98 0.64 24.84
N ASN A 174 22.30 0.61 23.69
CA ASN A 174 21.92 1.80 22.95
C ASN A 174 20.55 2.34 23.43
N PRO A 175 20.49 3.59 23.95
CA PRO A 175 19.25 4.19 24.43
C PRO A 175 18.16 4.31 23.34
N ASN A 176 18.55 4.48 22.08
CA ASN A 176 17.59 4.60 20.98
C ASN A 176 16.88 3.27 20.70
N ASP A 177 17.62 2.15 20.76
CA ASP A 177 17.04 0.81 20.59
C ASP A 177 16.14 0.46 21.78
N ALA A 178 16.55 0.81 23.00
CA ALA A 178 15.73 0.67 24.20
C ALA A 178 14.40 1.42 24.06
N LYS A 179 14.44 2.66 23.58
CA LYS A 179 13.25 3.50 23.35
C LYS A 179 12.36 2.94 22.25
N ALA A 180 12.95 2.46 21.15
CA ALA A 180 12.20 1.84 20.06
C ALA A 180 11.48 0.57 20.54
N CYS A 181 12.18 -0.30 21.28
CA CYS A 181 11.61 -1.49 21.90
C CYS A 181 10.49 -1.13 22.90
N ALA A 182 10.70 -0.14 23.77
CA ALA A 182 9.69 0.31 24.73
C ALA A 182 8.39 0.74 24.04
N LYS A 183 8.50 1.49 22.93
CA LYS A 183 7.35 1.93 22.14
C LYS A 183 6.59 0.76 21.50
N GLN A 184 7.30 -0.25 21.02
CA GLN A 184 6.66 -1.46 20.49
C GLN A 184 5.99 -2.27 21.59
N ILE A 185 6.59 -2.37 22.78
CA ILE A 185 5.98 -3.00 23.96
C ILE A 185 4.67 -2.29 24.34
N GLU A 186 4.67 -0.96 24.42
CA GLU A 186 3.46 -0.17 24.71
C GLU A 186 2.33 -0.49 23.73
N ARG A 187 2.65 -0.53 22.42
CA ARG A 187 1.69 -0.87 21.36
C ARG A 187 1.19 -2.30 21.48
N ALA A 188 2.08 -3.25 21.80
CA ALA A 188 1.73 -4.64 22.00
C ALA A 188 0.72 -4.79 23.15
N PHE A 189 1.00 -4.20 24.32
CA PHE A 189 0.07 -4.20 25.47
C PHE A 189 -1.27 -3.53 25.14
N LYS A 190 -1.24 -2.42 24.39
CA LYS A 190 -2.45 -1.70 24.00
C LYS A 190 -3.39 -2.54 23.12
N HIS A 191 -2.85 -3.36 22.22
CA HIS A 191 -3.63 -4.02 21.17
C HIS A 191 -3.78 -5.53 21.34
N ILE A 192 -2.98 -6.20 22.17
CA ILE A 192 -3.00 -7.66 22.31
C ILE A 192 -4.39 -8.22 22.62
N GLY A 193 -5.14 -7.58 23.53
CA GLY A 193 -6.50 -8.02 23.86
C GLY A 193 -7.46 -7.98 22.67
N ASN A 194 -7.32 -6.98 21.78
CA ASN A 194 -8.13 -6.89 20.56
C ASN A 194 -7.69 -7.94 19.54
N LEU A 195 -6.39 -8.16 19.37
CA LEU A 195 -5.86 -9.18 18.45
C LEU A 195 -6.29 -10.59 18.87
N VAL A 196 -6.32 -10.88 20.17
CA VAL A 196 -6.88 -12.13 20.71
C VAL A 196 -8.38 -12.24 20.46
N LYS A 197 -9.13 -11.18 20.77
CA LYS A 197 -10.59 -11.15 20.55
C LYS A 197 -10.98 -11.35 19.08
N GLU A 198 -10.19 -10.81 18.16
CA GLU A 198 -10.41 -10.96 16.71
C GLU A 198 -9.88 -12.29 16.14
N GLY A 199 -9.25 -13.14 16.97
CA GLY A 199 -8.70 -14.42 16.56
C GLY A 199 -7.48 -14.30 15.65
N ILE A 200 -6.77 -13.16 15.67
CA ILE A 200 -5.51 -12.99 14.93
C ILE A 200 -4.41 -13.82 15.60
N VAL A 201 -4.34 -13.77 16.92
CA VAL A 201 -3.47 -14.61 17.75
C VAL A 201 -4.29 -15.24 18.87
N ARG A 202 -3.85 -16.38 19.38
CA ARG A 202 -4.50 -17.06 20.51
C ARG A 202 -4.19 -16.40 21.84
N ASP A 203 -2.95 -15.97 22.02
CA ASP A 203 -2.41 -15.50 23.30
C ASP A 203 -1.13 -14.65 23.10
N GLU A 204 -0.61 -14.10 24.19
CA GLU A 204 0.65 -13.33 24.24
C GLU A 204 1.86 -14.14 23.75
N ALA A 205 1.88 -15.46 23.99
CA ALA A 205 3.00 -16.32 23.60
C ALA A 205 3.03 -16.53 22.08
N GLU A 206 1.88 -16.74 21.44
CA GLU A 206 1.78 -16.84 19.99
C GLU A 206 2.11 -15.50 19.31
N PHE A 207 1.68 -14.37 19.89
CA PHE A 207 2.07 -13.03 19.41
C PHE A 207 3.60 -12.89 19.33
N SER A 208 4.30 -13.21 20.41
CA SER A 208 5.76 -13.07 20.47
C SER A 208 6.51 -14.13 19.65
N ARG A 209 5.95 -15.33 19.47
CA ARG A 209 6.53 -16.36 18.59
C ARG A 209 6.48 -15.94 17.14
N ILE A 210 5.33 -15.44 16.68
CA ILE A 210 5.11 -15.06 15.28
C ILE A 210 5.90 -13.77 14.95
N GLY A 211 5.79 -12.75 15.82
CA GLY A 211 6.48 -11.48 15.63
C GLY A 211 5.99 -10.70 14.41
N GLY A 212 6.63 -9.55 14.15
CA GLY A 212 6.16 -8.57 13.15
C GLY A 212 6.87 -8.57 11.79
N VAL A 213 7.75 -9.53 11.51
CA VAL A 213 8.69 -9.47 10.36
C VAL A 213 7.99 -9.36 9.00
N ALA A 214 6.83 -9.99 8.82
CA ALA A 214 6.14 -10.00 7.54
C ALA A 214 5.68 -8.59 7.12
N PHE A 215 5.41 -7.67 8.06
CA PHE A 215 5.02 -6.31 7.72
C PHE A 215 6.11 -5.58 6.92
N GLU A 216 7.35 -5.62 7.40
CA GLU A 216 8.47 -5.00 6.72
C GLU A 216 8.88 -5.78 5.46
N ALA A 217 8.82 -7.11 5.49
CA ALA A 217 9.08 -7.95 4.31
C ALA A 217 8.09 -7.66 3.17
N THR A 218 6.79 -7.52 3.48
CA THR A 218 5.76 -7.14 2.50
C THR A 218 6.06 -5.78 1.89
N ARG A 219 6.43 -4.78 2.71
CA ARG A 219 6.79 -3.45 2.22
C ARG A 219 8.03 -3.52 1.33
N LEU A 220 9.07 -4.23 1.76
CA LEU A 220 10.32 -4.38 0.99
C LEU A 220 10.04 -4.95 -0.41
N VAL A 221 9.28 -6.05 -0.49
CA VAL A 221 8.94 -6.70 -1.77
C VAL A 221 8.07 -5.77 -2.63
N ALA A 222 7.07 -5.12 -2.05
CA ALA A 222 6.17 -4.23 -2.79
C ALA A 222 6.90 -3.00 -3.36
N ILE A 223 7.76 -2.35 -2.56
CA ILE A 223 8.49 -1.16 -2.99
C ILE A 223 9.58 -1.54 -4.00
N ALA A 224 10.35 -2.61 -3.76
CA ALA A 224 11.38 -3.06 -4.69
C ALA A 224 10.78 -3.37 -6.07
N ARG A 225 9.62 -4.05 -6.08
CA ARG A 225 8.87 -4.33 -7.31
C ARG A 225 8.44 -3.06 -8.04
N MET A 226 7.91 -2.07 -7.33
CA MET A 226 7.53 -0.78 -7.94
C MET A 226 8.75 -0.02 -8.50
N CYS A 227 9.88 -0.01 -7.77
CA CYS A 227 11.13 0.60 -8.23
C CYS A 227 11.66 -0.07 -9.51
N ALA A 228 11.61 -1.41 -9.58
CA ALA A 228 12.05 -2.15 -10.76
C ALA A 228 11.16 -1.90 -11.98
N GLU A 229 9.84 -1.81 -11.78
CA GLU A 229 8.90 -1.49 -12.85
C GLU A 229 9.08 -0.03 -13.35
N SER A 230 9.39 0.90 -12.45
CA SER A 230 9.75 2.30 -12.78
C SER A 230 11.18 2.47 -13.30
N LYS A 231 11.98 1.40 -13.40
CA LYS A 231 13.38 1.45 -13.86
C LYS A 231 14.31 2.28 -12.96
N TYR A 232 13.95 2.46 -11.69
CA TYR A 232 14.83 3.05 -10.69
C TYR A 232 15.88 2.06 -10.21
N ILE A 233 15.57 0.77 -10.23
CA ILE A 233 16.53 -0.33 -10.04
C ILE A 233 16.37 -1.35 -11.16
N SER A 234 17.38 -2.18 -11.36
CA SER A 234 17.31 -3.34 -12.25
C SER A 234 16.43 -4.44 -11.67
N GLU A 235 16.01 -5.38 -12.53
CA GLU A 235 15.30 -6.57 -12.08
C GLU A 235 16.18 -7.45 -11.18
N GLN A 236 17.49 -7.51 -11.46
CA GLN A 236 18.45 -8.26 -10.63
C GLN A 236 18.50 -7.71 -9.21
N GLU A 237 18.69 -6.40 -9.05
CA GLU A 237 18.70 -5.74 -7.72
C GLU A 237 17.39 -5.99 -6.97
N MET A 238 16.25 -5.94 -7.66
CA MET A 238 14.95 -6.22 -7.05
C MET A 238 14.86 -7.66 -6.51
N TRP A 239 15.35 -8.65 -7.25
CA TRP A 239 15.38 -10.03 -6.77
C TRP A 239 16.28 -10.20 -5.53
N GLU A 240 17.39 -9.47 -5.42
CA GLU A 240 18.23 -9.48 -4.21
C GLU A 240 17.46 -9.00 -2.97
N TYR A 241 16.63 -7.96 -3.10
CA TYR A 241 15.76 -7.48 -2.01
C TYR A 241 14.64 -8.47 -1.68
N VAL A 242 14.04 -9.09 -2.70
CA VAL A 242 12.97 -10.07 -2.53
C VAL A 242 13.48 -11.34 -1.88
N ASP A 243 14.64 -11.84 -2.29
CA ASP A 243 15.28 -13.02 -1.71
C ASP A 243 15.65 -12.77 -0.25
N PHE A 244 16.16 -11.58 0.06
CA PHE A 244 16.42 -11.20 1.45
C PHE A 244 15.12 -11.19 2.30
N ALA A 245 14.03 -10.62 1.79
CA ALA A 245 12.75 -10.60 2.48
C ALA A 245 12.22 -12.03 2.73
N ASP A 246 12.36 -12.90 1.73
CA ASP A 246 12.00 -14.31 1.81
C ASP A 246 12.83 -15.06 2.87
N GLU A 247 14.14 -14.83 2.93
CA GLU A 247 15.00 -15.36 3.99
C GLU A 247 14.60 -14.87 5.39
N GLN A 248 14.30 -13.57 5.55
CA GLN A 248 13.88 -13.06 6.87
C GLN A 248 12.55 -13.68 7.31
N ALA A 249 11.57 -13.81 6.41
CA ALA A 249 10.28 -14.42 6.72
C ALA A 249 10.43 -15.87 7.18
N HIS A 250 11.28 -16.66 6.51
CA HIS A 250 11.47 -18.08 6.80
C HIS A 250 12.28 -18.38 8.08
N LYS A 251 12.82 -17.36 8.77
CA LYS A 251 13.52 -17.58 10.05
C LYS A 251 12.58 -18.03 11.17
N SER A 252 11.35 -17.53 11.18
CA SER A 252 10.39 -17.78 12.28
C SER A 252 9.00 -18.21 11.79
N LEU A 253 8.63 -17.89 10.56
CA LEU A 253 7.30 -18.17 10.01
C LEU A 253 7.31 -19.50 9.27
N ILE A 254 6.24 -20.27 9.40
CA ILE A 254 6.15 -21.64 8.86
C ILE A 254 4.99 -21.84 7.87
N SER A 255 4.17 -20.83 7.63
CA SER A 255 3.02 -20.90 6.72
C SER A 255 2.56 -19.52 6.27
N TRP A 256 1.74 -19.47 5.21
CA TRP A 256 1.04 -18.24 4.82
C TRP A 256 0.11 -17.69 5.91
N GLU A 257 -0.43 -18.55 6.77
CA GLU A 257 -1.22 -18.11 7.91
C GLU A 257 -0.33 -17.38 8.94
N ASP A 258 0.83 -17.94 9.28
CA ASP A 258 1.83 -17.28 10.12
C ASP A 258 2.31 -15.97 9.49
N TYR A 259 2.54 -15.94 8.17
CA TYR A 259 2.91 -14.72 7.44
C TYR A 259 1.83 -13.64 7.55
N GLY A 260 0.56 -14.00 7.34
CA GLY A 260 -0.55 -13.07 7.48
C GLY A 260 -0.71 -12.53 8.90
N LYS A 261 -0.60 -13.40 9.91
CA LYS A 261 -0.62 -12.98 11.32
C LYS A 261 0.55 -12.04 11.65
N SER A 262 1.75 -12.39 11.16
CA SER A 262 2.95 -11.57 11.34
C SER A 262 2.80 -10.18 10.72
N TYR A 263 2.11 -10.07 9.58
CA TYR A 263 1.82 -8.77 8.98
C TYR A 263 0.95 -7.90 9.90
N VAL A 264 -0.13 -8.44 10.45
CA VAL A 264 -1.03 -7.69 11.36
C VAL A 264 -0.32 -7.32 12.66
N ILE A 265 0.52 -8.22 13.19
CA ILE A 265 1.37 -7.93 14.35
C ILE A 265 2.32 -6.78 14.04
N GLY A 266 3.04 -6.84 12.92
CA GLY A 266 3.98 -5.80 12.52
C GLY A 266 3.30 -4.45 12.28
N ASP A 267 2.12 -4.42 11.66
CA ASP A 267 1.31 -3.21 11.47
C ASP A 267 0.92 -2.56 12.81
N CYS A 268 0.54 -3.39 13.79
CA CYS A 268 0.27 -2.97 15.16
C CYS A 268 1.52 -2.39 15.82
N LEU A 269 2.66 -3.08 15.72
CA LEU A 269 3.94 -2.64 16.30
C LEU A 269 4.47 -1.37 15.62
N TRP A 270 4.20 -1.19 14.32
CA TRP A 270 4.53 0.01 13.55
C TRP A 270 3.68 1.21 13.97
N GLY A 271 2.44 0.96 14.43
CA GLY A 271 1.58 1.92 15.10
C GLY A 271 0.28 2.23 14.38
N ALA A 272 -0.22 1.30 13.56
CA ALA A 272 -1.53 1.40 12.96
C ALA A 272 -2.62 1.60 14.02
N ASP A 273 -3.61 2.43 13.69
CA ASP A 273 -4.77 2.60 14.53
C ASP A 273 -5.74 1.42 14.40
N SER A 274 -6.85 1.44 15.15
CA SER A 274 -7.82 0.34 15.12
C SER A 274 -8.55 0.23 13.78
N TYR A 275 -8.68 1.31 13.02
CA TYR A 275 -9.31 1.29 11.70
C TYR A 275 -8.39 0.61 10.70
N ASP A 276 -7.11 0.99 10.67
CA ASP A 276 -6.09 0.45 9.77
C ASP A 276 -5.85 -1.04 10.06
N LEU A 277 -5.68 -1.41 11.32
CA LEU A 277 -5.58 -2.82 11.73
C LEU A 277 -6.80 -3.64 11.31
N GLY A 278 -7.99 -3.05 11.37
CA GLY A 278 -9.22 -3.66 10.88
C GLY A 278 -9.24 -3.88 9.36
N GLN A 279 -8.60 -3.00 8.58
CA GLN A 279 -8.43 -3.20 7.12
C GLN A 279 -7.40 -4.28 6.83
N SER A 280 -6.22 -4.20 7.44
CA SER A 280 -5.14 -5.18 7.32
C SER A 280 -5.66 -6.59 7.65
N SER A 281 -6.37 -6.74 8.77
CA SER A 281 -6.96 -8.02 9.18
C SER A 281 -8.00 -8.55 8.19
N LYS A 282 -8.80 -7.69 7.53
CA LYS A 282 -9.74 -8.13 6.49
C LYS A 282 -9.00 -8.66 5.25
N ILE A 283 -7.95 -7.99 4.82
CA ILE A 283 -7.14 -8.40 3.67
C ILE A 283 -6.46 -9.73 3.96
N ILE A 284 -5.82 -9.86 5.13
CA ILE A 284 -5.18 -11.08 5.57
C ILE A 284 -6.16 -12.24 5.69
N ARG A 285 -7.33 -12.04 6.32
CA ARG A 285 -8.37 -13.08 6.35
C ARG A 285 -8.81 -13.50 4.96
N LYS A 286 -8.86 -12.59 3.99
CA LYS A 286 -9.19 -12.93 2.61
C LYS A 286 -8.09 -13.77 1.97
N LEU A 287 -6.83 -13.35 2.09
CA LEU A 287 -5.67 -14.08 1.57
C LEU A 287 -5.57 -15.49 2.18
N ILE A 288 -5.91 -15.65 3.46
CA ILE A 288 -5.87 -16.95 4.15
C ILE A 288 -7.05 -17.85 3.81
N ASN A 289 -8.27 -17.31 3.67
CA ASN A 289 -9.49 -18.14 3.64
C ASN A 289 -10.12 -18.28 2.25
N ASP A 290 -9.92 -17.34 1.33
CA ASP A 290 -10.54 -17.41 0.02
C ASP A 290 -9.91 -18.56 -0.80
N PRO A 291 -10.68 -19.54 -1.31
CA PRO A 291 -10.16 -20.64 -2.11
C PRO A 291 -9.43 -20.19 -3.39
N LYS A 292 -9.72 -18.98 -3.89
CA LYS A 292 -9.06 -18.39 -5.07
C LYS A 292 -7.80 -17.61 -4.72
N SER A 293 -7.47 -17.47 -3.44
CA SER A 293 -6.27 -16.78 -3.01
C SER A 293 -5.02 -17.49 -3.54
N PRO A 294 -4.02 -16.77 -4.05
CA PRO A 294 -2.77 -17.40 -4.45
C PRO A 294 -2.01 -18.03 -3.27
N TRP A 295 -2.28 -17.64 -2.02
CA TRP A 295 -1.75 -18.35 -0.85
C TRP A 295 -2.31 -19.77 -0.66
N LYS A 296 -3.38 -20.14 -1.39
CA LYS A 296 -3.87 -21.53 -1.50
C LYS A 296 -3.25 -22.28 -2.68
N LEU A 297 -2.68 -21.55 -3.65
CA LEU A 297 -2.16 -22.11 -4.89
C LEU A 297 -0.65 -22.35 -4.83
N PHE A 298 0.07 -21.53 -4.05
CA PHE A 298 1.51 -21.63 -3.87
C PHE A 298 1.82 -22.02 -2.43
N PRO A 299 2.71 -23.01 -2.20
CA PRO A 299 3.18 -23.32 -0.85
C PRO A 299 3.91 -22.12 -0.26
N PHE A 300 4.01 -22.06 1.08
CA PHE A 300 4.83 -21.02 1.71
C PHE A 300 6.30 -21.42 1.67
N GLU A 301 6.55 -22.72 1.82
CA GLU A 301 7.83 -23.39 1.84
C GLU A 301 8.66 -23.14 0.57
N LYS A 302 9.99 -23.20 0.74
CA LYS A 302 11.00 -23.04 -0.31
C LYS A 302 11.21 -24.34 -1.11
#